data_AF-A0A7J6REA4-F1
#
_entry.id   AF-A0A7J6REA4-F1
#
_cell.length_a   1.000
_cell.length_b   1.000
_cell.length_c   1.000
_cell.angle_alpha   90.00
_cell.angle_beta   90.00
_cell.angle_gamma   90.00
#
_symmetry.space_group_name_H-M   'P 1'
#
loop_
_entity.id
_entity.type
_entity.pdbx_description
1 polymer ?
#
loop_
_entity_poly.entity_id
_entity_poly.type
_entity_poly.pdbx_seq_one_letter_code
_entity_poly.pdbx_strand_id
1 'polypeptide(L)'
;DQVAEVTRAILAECRGSRNIGKLRACAACLSTLYFGMFSVKVEAKTAVKEALFGRLLCHGFPKVRHATAKVMYEKSLQCARDVADEETFDMIIETDWTEDKTAWEEVHSKICSRVGVQASADEEAPVSLSAPSHVFGYADFVKEEYR
;
A
#
# COMPACT_ATOMS: atom_id res chain seq x y z
N ASP A 1 -14.57 -6.12 15.27
CA ASP A 1 -14.49 -5.40 13.98
C ASP A 1 -13.41 -6.08 13.15
N GLN A 2 -13.84 -6.97 12.26
CA GLN A 2 -12.97 -7.88 11.51
C GLN A 2 -12.13 -7.11 10.46
N VAL A 3 -12.66 -6.01 9.90
CA VAL A 3 -11.90 -5.13 8.99
C VAL A 3 -10.73 -4.49 9.71
N ALA A 4 -10.92 -4.05 10.96
CA ALA A 4 -9.83 -3.50 11.77
C ALA A 4 -8.77 -4.54 12.16
N GLU A 5 -9.15 -5.80 12.35
CA GLU A 5 -8.22 -6.90 12.60
C GLU A 5 -7.41 -7.27 11.36
N VAL A 6 -8.08 -7.44 10.22
CA VAL A 6 -7.45 -7.70 8.92
C VAL A 6 -6.52 -6.55 8.54
N THR A 7 -6.94 -5.31 8.73
CA THR A 7 -6.09 -4.12 8.48
C THR A 7 -4.82 -4.16 9.33
N ARG A 8 -4.92 -4.48 10.62
CA ARG A 8 -3.73 -4.61 11.50
C ARG A 8 -2.80 -5.72 11.04
N ALA A 9 -3.33 -6.86 10.63
CA ALA A 9 -2.53 -7.98 10.16
C ALA A 9 -1.79 -7.66 8.85
N ILE A 10 -2.46 -6.99 7.90
CA ILE A 10 -1.84 -6.51 6.66
C ILE A 10 -0.73 -5.49 6.95
N LEU A 11 -0.99 -4.52 7.84
CA LEU A 11 0.01 -3.53 8.25
C LEU A 11 1.22 -4.18 8.92
N ALA A 12 1.03 -5.24 9.71
CA ALA A 12 2.11 -6.01 10.31
C ALA A 12 2.92 -6.77 9.25
N GLU A 13 2.25 -7.40 8.28
CA GLU A 13 2.92 -8.10 7.18
C GLU A 13 3.75 -7.12 6.32
N CYS A 14 3.26 -5.92 6.03
CA CYS A 14 4.04 -4.88 5.32
C CYS A 14 5.33 -4.49 6.05
N ARG A 15 5.39 -4.64 7.38
CA ARG A 15 6.56 -4.26 8.19
C ARG A 15 7.61 -5.36 8.30
N GLY A 16 7.19 -6.63 8.22
CA GLY A 16 8.05 -7.78 8.53
C GLY A 16 8.32 -8.73 7.35
N SER A 17 7.56 -8.64 6.27
CA SER A 17 7.67 -9.59 5.17
C SER A 17 8.73 -9.22 4.15
N ARG A 18 9.55 -10.19 3.74
CA ARG A 18 10.35 -10.11 2.51
C ARG A 18 9.73 -10.91 1.35
N ASN A 19 8.53 -11.47 1.56
CA ASN A 19 7.88 -12.27 0.53
C ASN A 19 7.17 -11.35 -0.48
N ILE A 20 7.69 -11.27 -1.71
CA ILE A 20 7.15 -10.43 -2.78
C ILE A 20 5.67 -10.72 -3.05
N GLY A 21 5.26 -12.00 -3.03
CA GLY A 21 3.86 -12.38 -3.27
C GLY A 21 2.93 -11.81 -2.21
N LYS A 22 3.32 -11.89 -0.95
CA LYS A 22 2.56 -11.31 0.17
C LYS A 22 2.54 -9.79 0.12
N LEU A 23 3.68 -9.14 -0.11
CA LEU A 23 3.75 -7.67 -0.22
C LEU A 23 2.87 -7.12 -1.34
N ARG A 24 2.78 -7.84 -2.47
CA ARG A 24 1.86 -7.51 -3.56
C ARG A 24 0.40 -7.68 -3.16
N ALA A 25 0.07 -8.72 -2.40
CA ALA A 25 -1.28 -8.90 -1.85
C ALA A 25 -1.64 -7.78 -0.87
N CYS A 26 -0.69 -7.38 -0.01
CA CYS A 26 -0.85 -6.23 0.88
C CYS A 26 -1.10 -4.94 0.09
N ALA A 27 -0.34 -4.67 -0.98
CA ALA A 27 -0.55 -3.50 -1.83
C ALA A 27 -1.97 -3.48 -2.41
N ALA A 28 -2.48 -4.62 -2.88
CA ALA A 28 -3.84 -4.70 -3.38
C ALA A 28 -4.90 -4.42 -2.31
N CYS A 29 -4.78 -5.05 -1.15
CA CYS A 29 -5.73 -4.86 -0.06
C CYS A 29 -5.72 -3.42 0.47
N LEU A 30 -4.52 -2.85 0.67
CA LEU A 30 -4.38 -1.49 1.18
C LEU A 30 -4.89 -0.45 0.17
N SER A 31 -4.64 -0.63 -1.13
CA SER A 31 -5.21 0.26 -2.16
C SER A 31 -6.73 0.23 -2.11
N THR A 32 -7.33 -0.94 -1.98
CA THR A 32 -8.79 -1.08 -1.83
C THR A 32 -9.33 -0.34 -0.59
N LEU A 33 -8.62 -0.42 0.55
CA LEU A 33 -8.98 0.37 1.75
C LEU A 33 -8.80 1.87 1.54
N TYR A 34 -7.70 2.28 0.88
CA TYR A 34 -7.36 3.69 0.64
C TYR A 34 -8.40 4.38 -0.23
N PHE A 35 -8.83 3.74 -1.32
CA PHE A 35 -9.86 4.27 -2.21
C PHE A 35 -11.28 4.14 -1.67
N GLY A 36 -11.44 3.75 -0.39
CA GLY A 36 -12.73 3.77 0.30
C GLY A 36 -13.70 2.71 -0.19
N MET A 37 -13.21 1.65 -0.84
CA MET A 37 -14.05 0.49 -1.17
C MET A 37 -14.50 -0.25 0.10
N PHE A 38 -13.77 -0.12 1.21
CA PHE A 38 -14.20 -0.58 2.53
C PHE A 38 -14.04 0.54 3.57
N SER A 39 -14.97 0.58 4.52
CA SER A 39 -14.91 1.53 5.63
C SER A 39 -13.86 1.13 6.63
N VAL A 40 -12.87 2.01 6.85
CA VAL A 40 -11.85 1.87 7.90
C VAL A 40 -11.94 3.04 8.87
N LYS A 41 -11.60 2.76 10.13
CA LYS A 41 -11.50 3.79 11.18
C LYS A 41 -10.49 4.87 10.79
N VAL A 42 -10.69 6.09 11.28
CA VAL A 42 -9.85 7.25 10.93
C VAL A 42 -8.39 7.00 11.27
N GLU A 43 -8.13 6.35 12.40
CA GLU A 43 -6.78 6.03 12.88
C GLU A 43 -6.05 5.05 11.94
N ALA A 44 -6.80 4.17 11.27
CA ALA A 44 -6.25 3.22 10.30
C ALA A 44 -5.92 3.89 8.96
N LYS A 45 -6.57 5.02 8.61
CA LYS A 45 -6.33 5.71 7.32
C LYS A 45 -4.89 6.22 7.21
N THR A 46 -4.35 6.79 8.28
CA THR A 46 -2.95 7.25 8.31
C THR A 46 -2.00 6.08 8.14
N ALA A 47 -2.21 4.98 8.87
CA ALA A 47 -1.37 3.79 8.76
C ALA A 47 -1.44 3.13 7.36
N VAL A 48 -2.62 3.16 6.71
CA VAL A 48 -2.78 2.69 5.32
C VAL A 48 -1.98 3.57 4.36
N LYS A 49 -2.02 4.89 4.52
CA LYS A 49 -1.20 5.82 3.71
C LYS A 49 0.29 5.56 3.91
N GLU A 50 0.74 5.47 5.16
CA GLU A 50 2.15 5.18 5.47
C GLU A 50 2.61 3.85 4.88
N ALA A 51 1.76 2.81 4.91
CA ALA A 51 2.10 1.53 4.32
C ALA A 51 2.17 1.56 2.79
N LEU A 52 1.21 2.21 2.11
CA LEU A 52 1.21 2.33 0.65
C LEU A 52 2.34 3.22 0.15
N PHE A 53 2.30 4.49 0.56
CA PHE A 53 3.18 5.51 0.02
C PHE A 53 4.54 5.48 0.71
N GLY A 54 4.59 5.34 2.03
CA GLY A 54 5.83 5.41 2.80
C GLY A 54 6.66 4.12 2.82
N ARG A 55 6.12 2.98 2.36
CA ARG A 55 6.83 1.68 2.38
C ARG A 55 6.75 0.93 1.05
N LEU A 56 5.55 0.58 0.60
CA LEU A 56 5.38 -0.31 -0.55
C LEU A 56 5.80 0.36 -1.87
N LEU A 57 5.47 1.65 -2.04
CA LEU A 57 5.82 2.42 -3.24
C LEU A 57 7.33 2.72 -3.34
N CYS A 58 8.06 2.75 -2.23
CA CYS A 58 9.52 2.92 -2.18
C CYS A 58 10.27 1.66 -1.72
N HIS A 59 9.63 0.49 -1.78
CA HIS A 59 10.21 -0.75 -1.28
C HIS A 59 11.53 -1.08 -2.00
N GLY A 60 12.49 -1.71 -1.34
CA GLY A 60 13.76 -2.14 -1.94
C GLY A 60 13.63 -3.15 -3.10
N PHE A 61 12.43 -3.68 -3.36
CA PHE A 61 12.18 -4.62 -4.45
C PHE A 61 11.41 -3.90 -5.57
N PRO A 62 12.01 -3.75 -6.77
CA PRO A 62 11.37 -3.11 -7.92
C PRO A 62 10.00 -3.70 -8.26
N LYS A 63 9.85 -5.02 -8.15
CA LYS A 63 8.59 -5.74 -8.38
C LYS A 63 7.47 -5.33 -7.42
N VAL A 64 7.80 -4.93 -6.19
CA VAL A 64 6.81 -4.48 -5.19
C VAL A 64 6.39 -3.05 -5.49
N ARG A 65 7.35 -2.15 -5.78
CA ARG A 65 7.04 -0.76 -6.14
C ARG A 65 6.15 -0.67 -7.37
N HIS A 66 6.55 -1.33 -8.46
CA HIS A 66 5.77 -1.39 -9.70
C HIS A 66 4.38 -1.98 -9.50
N ALA A 67 4.26 -3.09 -8.76
CA ALA A 67 2.96 -3.67 -8.47
C ALA A 67 2.08 -2.74 -7.62
N THR A 68 2.67 -2.01 -6.69
CA THR A 68 1.96 -1.04 -5.85
C THR A 68 1.42 0.11 -6.68
N ALA A 69 2.28 0.75 -7.48
CA ALA A 69 1.89 1.83 -8.40
C ALA A 69 0.78 1.37 -9.36
N LYS A 70 0.95 0.20 -9.98
CA LYS A 70 -0.04 -0.39 -10.90
C LYS A 70 -1.40 -0.60 -10.23
N VAL A 71 -1.43 -1.23 -9.05
CA VAL A 71 -2.70 -1.51 -8.38
C VAL A 71 -3.35 -0.25 -7.83
N MET A 72 -2.56 0.74 -7.38
CA MET A 72 -3.09 2.05 -7.01
C MET A 72 -3.78 2.74 -8.19
N TYR A 73 -3.18 2.68 -9.38
CA TYR A 73 -3.80 3.19 -10.61
C TYR A 73 -5.08 2.42 -10.98
N GLU A 74 -5.03 1.09 -10.98
CA GLU A 74 -6.23 0.28 -11.27
C GLU A 74 -7.38 0.57 -10.31
N LYS A 75 -7.08 0.83 -9.04
CA LYS A 75 -8.09 1.15 -8.02
C LYS A 75 -8.56 2.60 -8.10
N SER A 76 -7.72 3.56 -8.48
CA SER A 76 -8.16 4.94 -8.72
C SER A 76 -9.19 5.00 -9.85
N LEU A 77 -8.95 4.27 -10.94
CA LEU A 77 -9.90 4.18 -12.06
C LEU A 77 -11.26 3.57 -11.66
N GLN A 78 -11.26 2.65 -10.69
CA GLN A 78 -12.49 1.99 -10.21
C GLN A 78 -13.33 2.86 -9.28
N CYS A 79 -12.76 3.95 -8.75
CA CYS A 79 -13.45 4.80 -7.79
C CYS A 79 -13.85 6.14 -8.42
N ALA A 80 -15.15 6.31 -8.67
CA ALA A 80 -15.74 7.52 -9.24
C ALA A 80 -15.81 8.72 -8.28
N ARG A 81 -15.19 8.63 -7.09
CA ARG A 81 -15.09 9.76 -6.16
C ARG A 81 -13.79 10.49 -6.46
N ASP A 82 -13.88 11.81 -6.59
CA ASP A 82 -12.76 12.73 -6.74
C ASP A 82 -11.55 12.20 -6.00
N VAL A 83 -10.61 11.65 -6.78
CA VAL A 83 -9.30 11.29 -6.27
C VAL A 83 -8.70 12.62 -5.86
N ALA A 84 -8.70 12.90 -4.55
CA ALA A 84 -8.49 14.24 -4.00
C ALA A 84 -7.12 14.87 -4.32
N ASP A 85 -6.28 14.21 -5.12
CA ASP A 85 -4.99 14.71 -5.61
C ASP A 85 -4.59 13.98 -6.92
N GLU A 86 -5.24 14.33 -8.04
CA GLU A 86 -4.96 13.77 -9.38
C GLU A 86 -3.46 13.82 -9.71
N GLU A 87 -2.80 14.94 -9.42
CA GLU A 87 -1.38 15.16 -9.71
C GLU A 87 -0.46 14.20 -8.92
N THR A 88 -0.84 13.78 -7.71
CA THR A 88 -0.11 12.71 -7.01
C THR A 88 -0.16 11.39 -7.77
N PHE A 89 -1.31 11.07 -8.37
CA PHE A 89 -1.47 9.85 -9.15
C PHE A 89 -0.79 9.94 -10.51
N ASP A 90 -0.80 11.09 -11.16
CA ASP A 90 -0.04 11.32 -12.38
C ASP A 90 1.45 11.06 -12.15
N MET A 91 2.03 11.63 -11.06
CA MET A 91 3.41 11.33 -10.68
C MET A 91 3.65 9.83 -10.46
N ILE A 92 2.69 9.10 -9.86
CA ILE A 92 2.81 7.65 -9.64
C ILE A 92 2.78 6.88 -10.97
N ILE A 93 1.98 7.31 -11.95
CA ILE A 93 1.81 6.61 -13.22
C ILE A 93 2.99 6.89 -14.16
N GLU A 94 3.47 8.13 -14.18
CA GLU A 94 4.55 8.58 -15.07
C GLU A 94 5.94 8.12 -14.61
N THR A 95 6.08 7.77 -13.32
CA THR A 95 7.35 7.29 -12.78
C THR A 95 7.58 5.82 -13.10
N ASP A 96 8.75 5.50 -13.67
CA ASP A 96 9.21 4.12 -13.76
C ASP A 96 9.72 3.65 -12.39
N TRP A 97 8.86 2.96 -11.65
CA TRP A 97 9.18 2.39 -10.34
C TRP A 97 10.16 1.20 -10.39
N THR A 98 10.51 0.70 -11.57
CA THR A 98 11.48 -0.39 -11.72
C THR A 98 12.92 0.08 -11.81
N GLU A 99 13.11 1.37 -12.11
CA GLU A 99 14.41 2.04 -12.20
C GLU A 99 15.16 2.13 -10.86
N ASP A 100 16.41 2.57 -10.97
CA ASP A 100 17.29 2.82 -9.84
C ASP A 100 16.73 3.86 -8.86
N LYS A 101 17.13 3.74 -7.60
CA LYS A 101 16.63 4.60 -6.50
C LYS A 101 16.72 6.08 -6.83
N THR A 102 17.81 6.52 -7.43
CA THR A 102 18.05 7.92 -7.79
C THR A 102 17.02 8.47 -8.78
N ALA A 103 16.38 7.61 -9.59
CA ALA A 103 15.39 8.03 -10.57
C ALA A 103 14.01 8.31 -9.95
N TRP A 104 13.61 7.54 -8.94
CA TRP A 104 12.26 7.65 -8.34
C TRP A 104 12.25 8.33 -6.96
N GLU A 105 13.39 8.45 -6.26
CA GLU A 105 13.43 8.95 -4.88
C GLU A 105 12.94 10.41 -4.74
N GLU A 106 13.26 11.28 -5.70
CA GLU A 106 12.77 12.67 -5.68
C GLU A 106 11.25 12.72 -5.87
N VAL A 107 10.73 11.95 -6.83
CA VAL A 107 9.28 11.87 -7.10
C VAL A 107 8.55 11.29 -5.89
N HIS A 108 9.11 10.24 -5.29
CA HIS A 108 8.57 9.63 -4.08
C HIS A 108 8.51 10.60 -2.89
N SER A 109 9.56 11.42 -2.70
CA SER A 109 9.58 12.45 -1.67
C SER A 109 8.48 13.50 -1.88
N LYS A 110 8.27 13.94 -3.12
CA LYS A 110 7.17 14.85 -3.50
C LYS A 110 5.81 14.23 -3.19
N ILE A 111 5.59 12.97 -3.59
CA ILE A 111 4.35 12.23 -3.29
C ILE A 111 4.11 12.16 -1.78
N CYS A 112 5.12 11.79 -0.98
CA CYS A 112 5.00 11.69 0.47
C CYS A 112 4.62 13.02 1.13
N SER A 113 5.24 14.12 0.68
CA SER A 113 4.94 15.48 1.15
C SER A 113 3.48 15.86 0.91
N ARG A 114 2.95 15.58 -0.28
CA ARG A 114 1.55 15.88 -0.64
C ARG A 114 0.54 15.04 0.13
N VAL A 115 0.81 13.75 0.27
CA VAL A 115 -0.07 12.81 0.97
C VAL A 115 -0.04 13.00 2.50
N GLY A 116 0.99 13.69 3.00
CA GLY A 116 1.21 13.96 4.41
C GLY A 116 1.78 12.76 5.18
N VAL A 117 2.68 12.00 4.55
CA VAL A 117 3.35 10.84 5.16
C VAL A 117 4.86 11.00 5.16
N GLN A 118 5.53 10.34 6.11
CA GLN A 118 6.99 10.23 6.12
C GLN A 118 7.42 9.04 5.25
N ALA A 119 8.41 9.23 4.39
CA ALA A 119 9.06 8.12 3.71
C ALA A 119 9.81 7.27 4.74
N SER A 120 9.44 6.01 4.89
CA SER A 120 10.22 5.03 5.65
C SER A 120 10.77 4.01 4.68
N ALA A 121 11.86 4.39 3.99
CA ALA A 121 12.70 3.39 3.35
C ALA A 121 13.22 2.48 4.47
N ASP A 122 12.96 1.18 4.38
CA ASP A 122 13.28 0.22 5.42
C ASP A 122 14.74 0.38 5.91
N GLU A 123 14.92 0.94 7.11
CA GLU A 123 16.05 0.53 7.93
C GLU A 123 15.75 -0.91 8.36
N GLU A 124 16.68 -1.81 8.05
CA GLU A 124 16.55 -3.26 8.23
C GLU A 124 16.12 -3.64 9.66
N ALA A 125 14.82 -3.83 9.89
CA ALA A 125 14.36 -4.46 11.11
C ALA A 125 14.59 -5.99 11.04
N PRO A 126 15.12 -6.62 12.10
CA PRO A 126 15.32 -8.06 12.13
C PRO A 126 13.98 -8.80 12.07
N VAL A 127 13.89 -9.77 11.17
CA VAL A 127 12.71 -10.62 10.93
C VAL A 127 12.37 -11.40 12.21
N SER A 128 11.21 -11.14 12.80
CA SER A 128 10.62 -12.02 13.81
C SER A 128 9.81 -13.10 13.09
N LEU A 129 10.33 -14.33 13.09
CA LEU A 129 9.63 -15.52 12.62
C LEU A 129 8.52 -15.88 13.61
N SER A 130 7.28 -15.44 13.39
CA SER A 130 6.15 -16.04 14.12
C SER A 130 4.86 -16.13 13.30
N ALA A 131 4.34 -17.36 13.26
CA ALA A 131 2.99 -17.83 12.91
C ALA A 131 2.67 -18.09 11.41
N PRO A 132 1.84 -19.12 11.12
CA PRO A 132 1.55 -19.57 9.76
C PRO A 132 0.86 -18.46 8.95
N SER A 133 1.36 -18.28 7.74
CA SER A 133 1.03 -17.20 6.82
C SER A 133 -0.37 -17.36 6.22
N HIS A 134 -1.34 -16.58 6.70
CA HIS A 134 -2.56 -16.32 5.96
C HIS A 134 -2.22 -15.45 4.73
N VAL A 135 -2.67 -15.87 3.54
CA VAL A 135 -2.57 -15.07 2.33
C VAL A 135 -3.82 -14.21 2.27
N PHE A 136 -3.71 -12.95 2.68
CA PHE A 136 -4.81 -11.99 2.61
C PHE A 136 -5.23 -11.78 1.16
N GLY A 137 -6.51 -12.02 0.86
CA GLY A 137 -7.08 -11.85 -0.48
C GLY A 137 -8.31 -10.95 -0.48
N TYR A 138 -8.63 -10.39 -1.64
CA TYR A 138 -9.87 -9.62 -1.86
C TYR A 138 -11.13 -10.38 -1.40
N ALA A 139 -11.13 -11.71 -1.52
CA ALA A 139 -12.21 -12.58 -1.05
C ALA A 139 -12.44 -12.54 0.47
N ASP A 140 -11.41 -12.20 1.27
CA ASP A 140 -11.55 -12.04 2.72
C ASP A 140 -12.34 -10.78 3.08
N PHE A 141 -12.32 -9.76 2.21
CA PHE A 141 -13.12 -8.55 2.38
C PHE A 141 -14.53 -8.69 1.78
N VAL A 142 -14.67 -9.33 0.61
CA VAL A 142 -15.96 -9.44 -0.11
C VAL A 142 -16.97 -10.37 0.57
N LYS A 143 -16.53 -11.40 1.29
CA LYS A 143 -17.45 -12.35 1.95
C LYS A 143 -18.35 -11.74 3.02
N GLU A 144 -18.03 -10.56 3.54
CA GLU A 144 -18.73 -9.96 4.69
C GLU A 144 -19.46 -8.66 4.38
N GLU A 145 -19.19 -7.97 3.26
CA GLU A 145 -20.01 -6.81 2.86
C GLU A 145 -21.45 -7.20 2.49
N TYR A 146 -21.69 -8.49 2.24
CA TYR A 146 -22.98 -9.09 1.88
C TYR A 146 -23.57 -10.01 2.96
N ARG A 147 -23.20 -9.83 4.24
CA ARG A 147 -23.74 -10.60 5.37
C ARG A 147 -24.65 -9.78 6.27
#